data_AF-A0A3N5LVG6-F1
#
_entry.id   AF-A0A3N5LVG6-F1
#
_cell.length_a   1.000
_cell.length_b   1.000
_cell.length_c   1.000
_cell.angle_alpha   90.00
_cell.angle_beta   90.00
_cell.angle_gamma   90.00
#
_symmetry.space_group_name_H-M   'P 1'
#
loop_
_entity.id
_entity.type
_entity.pdbx_description
1 polymer ?
#
loop_
_entity_poly.entity_id
_entity_poly.type
_entity_poly.pdbx_seq_one_letter_code
_entity_poly.pdbx_strand_id
1 'polypeptide(L)'
;MERGLPVRTVLMLALMCEVSVLGIAQTPAVLDASGKLRYHAENAFGPSSIALSAVKAGYSQMTDSPTEWGQGGAGYSKRLGSTAASSGIRAVLAFSLDSALHQDPRYYSSDSTGVWSRTGHALRGTILTRTDSGGETLSVWRLGSAYGAAFISHQWYPDRLNTVRHGLVTGSTRLGFDLAKNVIAEFWPDIKRKISRRKP
;
A
#
# COMPACT_ATOMS: atom_id res chain seq x y z
N MET A 1 -7.76 -33.11 3.88
CA MET A 1 -8.16 -32.02 4.80
C MET A 1 -6.92 -31.16 5.03
N GLU A 2 -6.61 -30.29 4.07
CA GLU A 2 -5.39 -29.47 4.15
C GLU A 2 -5.64 -28.29 5.08
N ARG A 3 -4.87 -28.21 6.17
CA ARG A 3 -4.89 -27.08 7.08
C ARG A 3 -4.25 -25.89 6.38
N GLY A 4 -5.09 -25.07 5.73
CA GLY A 4 -4.66 -23.79 5.17
C GLY A 4 -3.93 -22.94 6.21
N LEU A 5 -2.94 -22.17 5.76
CA LEU A 5 -2.14 -21.30 6.63
C LEU A 5 -3.06 -20.38 7.45
N PRO A 6 -2.84 -20.21 8.76
CA PRO A 6 -3.72 -19.40 9.58
C PRO A 6 -3.68 -17.94 9.09
N VAL A 7 -4.81 -17.24 9.16
CA VAL A 7 -5.00 -15.83 8.72
C VAL A 7 -3.86 -14.91 9.21
N ARG A 8 -3.36 -15.18 10.41
CA ARG A 8 -2.23 -14.47 11.02
C ARG A 8 -0.92 -14.63 10.24
N THR A 9 -0.66 -15.81 9.66
CA THR A 9 0.52 -16.09 8.82
C THR A 9 0.40 -15.42 7.46
N VAL A 10 -0.81 -15.35 6.88
CA VAL A 10 -1.03 -14.63 5.61
C VAL A 10 -0.87 -13.11 5.79
N LEU A 11 -1.38 -12.56 6.89
CA LEU A 11 -1.15 -11.17 7.28
C LEU A 11 0.34 -10.88 7.51
N MET A 12 1.07 -11.79 8.17
CA MET A 12 2.52 -11.63 8.34
C MET A 12 3.29 -11.73 7.01
N LEU A 13 2.95 -12.65 6.12
CA LEU A 13 3.58 -12.77 4.80
C LEU A 13 3.28 -11.54 3.91
N ALA A 14 2.08 -10.98 4.00
CA ALA A 14 1.70 -9.74 3.32
C ALA A 14 2.46 -8.52 3.88
N LEU A 15 2.66 -8.45 5.21
CA LEU A 15 3.48 -7.43 5.88
C LEU A 15 4.99 -7.58 5.58
N MET A 16 5.47 -8.81 5.36
CA MET A 16 6.88 -9.09 5.06
C MET A 16 7.25 -8.90 3.58
N CYS A 17 6.27 -8.94 2.66
CA CYS A 17 6.52 -8.78 1.22
C CYS A 17 6.79 -7.33 0.78
N GLU A 18 6.63 -6.33 1.65
CA GLU A 18 6.83 -4.93 1.27
C GLU A 18 8.21 -4.40 1.64
N VAL A 19 9.22 -4.96 0.98
CA VAL A 19 10.54 -4.34 0.91
C VAL A 19 10.91 -4.18 -0.56
N SER A 20 10.38 -3.15 -1.23
CA SER A 20 10.95 -2.72 -2.52
C SER A 20 11.12 -1.23 -2.69
N VAL A 21 10.93 -0.40 -1.65
CA VAL A 21 11.24 1.03 -1.77
C VAL A 21 12.43 1.46 -0.90
N LEU A 22 13.02 0.57 -0.11
CA LEU A 22 13.99 0.96 0.92
C LEU A 22 15.42 0.53 0.56
N GLY A 23 15.91 1.13 -0.52
CA GLY A 23 17.30 0.97 -0.96
C GLY A 23 17.90 2.21 -1.61
N ILE A 24 17.09 3.13 -2.13
CA ILE A 24 17.58 4.39 -2.67
C ILE A 24 17.46 5.42 -1.55
N ALA A 25 18.58 5.97 -1.10
CA ALA A 25 18.56 7.19 -0.28
C ALA A 25 17.64 8.19 -1.00
N GLN A 26 16.48 8.49 -0.41
CA GLN A 26 15.53 9.39 -1.05
C GLN A 26 16.24 10.71 -1.28
N THR A 27 16.35 11.11 -2.55
CA THR A 27 16.98 12.38 -2.87
C THR A 27 16.09 13.50 -2.33
N PRO A 28 16.66 14.53 -1.70
CA PRO A 28 15.89 15.67 -1.22
C PRO A 28 15.28 16.50 -2.37
N ALA A 29 15.66 16.20 -3.62
CA ALA A 29 15.07 16.80 -4.80
C ALA A 29 13.57 16.46 -4.90
N VAL A 30 12.79 17.45 -5.30
CA VAL A 30 11.36 17.33 -5.62
C VAL A 30 11.20 16.36 -6.79
N LEU A 31 10.17 15.50 -6.73
CA LEU A 31 9.82 14.65 -7.87
C LEU A 31 9.07 15.48 -8.91
N ASP A 32 9.55 15.47 -10.15
CA ASP A 32 8.78 15.93 -11.29
C ASP A 32 7.64 14.95 -11.61
N ALA A 33 6.76 15.30 -12.56
CA ALA A 33 5.63 14.44 -12.92
C ALA A 33 6.07 13.04 -13.37
N SER A 34 7.17 12.93 -14.12
CA SER A 34 7.73 11.64 -14.53
C SER A 34 8.19 10.80 -13.34
N GLY A 35 8.85 11.43 -12.36
CA GLY A 35 9.26 10.80 -11.11
C GLY A 35 8.08 10.32 -10.26
N LYS A 36 7.02 11.14 -10.13
CA LYS A 36 5.79 10.76 -9.41
C LYS A 36 5.07 9.61 -10.12
N LEU A 37 4.96 9.66 -11.45
CA LEU A 37 4.37 8.56 -12.23
C LEU A 37 5.15 7.26 -12.04
N ARG A 38 6.48 7.31 -12.13
CA ARG A 38 7.35 6.15 -11.88
C ARG A 38 7.16 5.60 -10.47
N TYR A 39 7.11 6.48 -9.47
CA TYR A 39 6.88 6.09 -8.08
C TYR A 39 5.58 5.31 -7.90
N HIS A 40 4.47 5.79 -8.48
CA HIS A 40 3.18 5.09 -8.39
C HIS A 40 3.12 3.83 -9.24
N ALA A 41 3.75 3.82 -10.42
CA ALA A 41 3.87 2.64 -11.26
C ALA A 41 4.64 1.51 -10.54
N GLU A 42 5.77 1.83 -9.89
CA GLU A 42 6.52 0.87 -9.09
C GLU A 42 5.71 0.36 -7.89
N ASN A 43 4.98 1.25 -7.20
CA ASN A 43 4.11 0.83 -6.09
C ASN A 43 2.91 -0.02 -6.53
N ALA A 44 2.46 0.09 -7.78
CA ALA A 44 1.34 -0.72 -8.30
C ALA A 44 1.79 -2.00 -9.00
N PHE A 45 2.90 -1.98 -9.72
CA PHE A 45 3.33 -3.06 -10.63
C PHE A 45 4.76 -3.55 -10.38
N GLY A 46 5.46 -2.99 -9.40
CA GLY A 46 6.77 -3.49 -9.00
C GLY A 46 6.70 -4.90 -8.40
N PRO A 47 7.84 -5.61 -8.29
CA PRO A 47 7.88 -7.01 -7.87
C PRO A 47 7.17 -7.30 -6.54
N SER A 48 7.34 -6.45 -5.53
CA SER A 48 6.64 -6.59 -4.24
C SER A 48 5.14 -6.35 -4.36
N SER A 49 4.70 -5.41 -5.18
CA SER A 49 3.27 -5.19 -5.42
C SER A 49 2.62 -6.39 -6.09
N ILE A 50 3.31 -6.99 -7.07
CA ILE A 50 2.85 -8.23 -7.72
C ILE A 50 2.75 -9.36 -6.68
N ALA A 51 3.80 -9.55 -5.86
CA ALA A 51 3.80 -10.56 -4.81
C ALA A 51 2.67 -10.34 -3.80
N LEU A 52 2.49 -9.11 -3.33
CA LEU A 52 1.39 -8.76 -2.42
C LEU A 52 0.02 -8.95 -3.06
N SER A 53 -0.12 -8.65 -4.36
CA SER A 53 -1.37 -8.87 -5.10
C SER A 53 -1.70 -10.35 -5.20
N ALA A 54 -0.69 -11.21 -5.42
CA ALA A 54 -0.83 -12.66 -5.38
C ALA A 54 -1.24 -13.16 -3.99
N VAL A 55 -0.59 -12.68 -2.93
CA VAL A 55 -0.96 -13.02 -1.54
C VAL A 55 -2.39 -12.60 -1.21
N LYS A 56 -2.79 -11.38 -1.59
CA LYS A 56 -4.16 -10.88 -1.42
C LYS A 56 -5.17 -11.72 -2.19
N ALA A 57 -4.88 -12.07 -3.43
CA ALA A 57 -5.73 -12.96 -4.23
C ALA A 57 -5.86 -14.35 -3.60
N GLY A 58 -4.75 -14.89 -3.07
CA GLY A 58 -4.73 -16.17 -2.36
C GLY A 58 -5.53 -16.13 -1.06
N TYR A 59 -5.43 -15.05 -0.28
CA TYR A 59 -6.26 -14.86 0.91
C TYR A 59 -7.75 -14.82 0.57
N SER A 60 -8.11 -14.04 -0.46
CA SER A 60 -9.48 -13.95 -0.95
C SER A 60 -9.97 -15.29 -1.53
N GLN A 61 -9.09 -16.10 -2.11
CA GLN A 61 -9.38 -17.46 -2.55
C GLN A 61 -9.71 -18.37 -1.36
N MET A 62 -8.85 -18.37 -0.33
CA MET A 62 -9.00 -19.18 0.87
C MET A 62 -10.27 -18.85 1.65
N THR A 63 -10.69 -17.58 1.63
CA THR A 63 -11.90 -17.09 2.29
C THR A 63 -13.12 -17.08 1.38
N ASP A 64 -12.98 -17.58 0.15
CA ASP A 64 -14.02 -17.62 -0.87
C ASP A 64 -14.74 -16.28 -1.08
N SER A 65 -13.96 -15.21 -1.21
CA SER A 65 -14.46 -13.84 -1.32
C SER A 65 -13.97 -13.19 -2.62
N PRO A 66 -14.87 -12.65 -3.47
CA PRO A 66 -16.30 -12.95 -3.49
C PRO A 66 -16.57 -14.41 -3.89
N THR A 67 -17.61 -15.01 -3.34
CA THR A 67 -18.01 -16.40 -3.58
C THR A 67 -18.46 -16.60 -5.04
N GLU A 68 -19.06 -15.56 -5.61
CA GLU A 68 -19.60 -15.51 -6.98
C GLU A 68 -18.51 -15.65 -8.04
N TRP A 69 -17.24 -15.41 -7.70
CA TRP A 69 -16.13 -15.63 -8.63
C TRP A 69 -15.67 -17.09 -8.69
N GLY A 70 -16.19 -17.93 -7.80
CA GLY A 70 -15.90 -19.37 -7.73
C GLY A 70 -14.52 -19.69 -7.17
N GLN A 71 -14.18 -20.98 -7.20
CA GLN A 71 -12.92 -21.53 -6.72
C GLN A 71 -12.04 -22.05 -7.87
N GLY A 72 -10.83 -22.53 -7.55
CA GLY A 72 -9.84 -22.98 -8.53
C GLY A 72 -9.15 -21.84 -9.29
N GLY A 73 -8.42 -22.20 -10.35
CA GLY A 73 -7.58 -21.27 -11.10
C GLY A 73 -8.33 -20.10 -11.72
N ALA A 74 -9.54 -20.32 -12.23
CA ALA A 74 -10.36 -19.25 -12.80
C ALA A 74 -10.78 -18.21 -11.75
N GLY A 75 -11.21 -18.65 -10.57
CA GLY A 75 -11.55 -17.77 -9.45
C GLY A 75 -10.33 -17.00 -8.94
N TYR A 76 -9.19 -17.68 -8.82
CA TYR A 76 -7.94 -17.04 -8.40
C TYR A 76 -7.49 -15.97 -9.39
N SER A 77 -7.53 -16.25 -10.70
CA SER A 77 -7.19 -15.29 -11.75
C SER A 77 -8.09 -14.06 -11.73
N LYS A 78 -9.40 -14.22 -11.47
CA LYS A 78 -10.31 -13.07 -11.26
C LYS A 78 -9.90 -12.21 -10.07
N ARG A 79 -9.56 -12.83 -8.93
CA ARG A 79 -9.10 -12.13 -7.70
C ARG A 79 -7.78 -11.41 -7.92
N LEU A 80 -6.83 -12.05 -8.61
CA LEU A 80 -5.54 -11.48 -8.95
C LEU A 80 -5.71 -10.29 -9.92
N GLY A 81 -6.46 -10.49 -11.01
CA GLY A 81 -6.76 -9.45 -11.99
C GLY A 81 -7.47 -8.26 -11.36
N SER A 82 -8.47 -8.50 -10.51
CA SER A 82 -9.15 -7.43 -9.77
C SER A 82 -8.21 -6.67 -8.84
N THR A 83 -7.28 -7.36 -8.17
CA THR A 83 -6.32 -6.72 -7.27
C THR A 83 -5.34 -5.84 -8.07
N ALA A 84 -4.80 -6.37 -9.17
CA ALA A 84 -3.90 -5.63 -10.05
C ALA A 84 -4.58 -4.41 -10.70
N ALA A 85 -5.80 -4.57 -11.23
CA ALA A 85 -6.58 -3.47 -11.79
C ALA A 85 -6.87 -2.38 -10.76
N SER A 86 -7.24 -2.78 -9.53
CA SER A 86 -7.47 -1.85 -8.44
C SER A 86 -6.20 -1.09 -8.03
N SER A 87 -5.05 -1.76 -7.98
CA SER A 87 -3.75 -1.12 -7.74
C SER A 87 -3.40 -0.10 -8.83
N GLY A 88 -3.66 -0.44 -10.11
CA GLY A 88 -3.47 0.46 -11.24
C GLY A 88 -4.33 1.72 -11.14
N ILE A 89 -5.63 1.57 -10.86
CA ILE A 89 -6.53 2.73 -10.66
C ILE A 89 -6.03 3.61 -9.52
N ARG A 90 -5.62 3.00 -8.40
CA ARG A 90 -5.08 3.77 -7.28
C ARG A 90 -3.82 4.54 -7.68
N ALA A 91 -2.90 3.91 -8.41
CA ALA A 91 -1.68 4.57 -8.88
C ALA A 91 -1.99 5.76 -9.78
N VAL A 92 -2.91 5.61 -10.73
CA VAL A 92 -3.32 6.70 -11.63
C VAL A 92 -3.96 7.84 -10.83
N LEU A 93 -4.91 7.55 -9.94
CA LEU A 93 -5.55 8.57 -9.11
C LEU A 93 -4.55 9.27 -8.19
N ALA A 94 -3.65 8.52 -7.55
CA ALA A 94 -2.63 9.05 -6.66
C ALA A 94 -1.69 10.00 -7.40
N PHE A 95 -1.19 9.57 -8.56
CA PHE A 95 -0.34 10.38 -9.44
C PHE A 95 -1.06 11.64 -9.93
N SER A 96 -2.30 11.53 -10.38
CA SER A 96 -3.05 12.70 -10.83
C SER A 96 -3.24 13.71 -9.70
N LEU A 97 -3.61 13.24 -8.50
CA LEU A 97 -3.83 14.10 -7.34
C LEU A 97 -2.54 14.72 -6.81
N ASP A 98 -1.47 13.95 -6.64
CA ASP A 98 -0.23 14.46 -6.07
C ASP A 98 0.50 15.43 -7.02
N SER A 99 0.33 15.24 -8.34
CA SER A 99 0.90 16.12 -9.35
C SER A 99 0.11 17.41 -9.45
N ALA A 100 -1.22 17.34 -9.42
CA ALA A 100 -2.09 18.52 -9.47
C ALA A 100 -2.03 19.36 -8.20
N LEU A 101 -1.87 18.73 -7.03
CA LEU A 101 -1.83 19.41 -5.73
C LEU A 101 -0.42 19.70 -5.23
N HIS A 102 0.61 19.42 -6.04
CA HIS A 102 2.01 19.59 -5.68
C HIS A 102 2.37 18.92 -4.34
N GLN A 103 1.89 17.69 -4.15
CA GLN A 103 2.17 16.86 -2.98
C GLN A 103 3.29 15.88 -3.31
N ASP A 104 4.20 15.65 -2.37
CA ASP A 104 5.22 14.62 -2.47
C ASP A 104 4.63 13.30 -1.95
N PRO A 105 4.60 12.22 -2.76
CA PRO A 105 4.04 10.95 -2.32
C PRO A 105 4.96 10.14 -1.39
N ARG A 106 6.22 10.55 -1.23
CA ARG A 106 7.22 9.81 -0.45
C ARG A 106 7.05 10.01 1.05
N TYR A 107 7.31 8.95 1.80
CA TYR A 107 7.47 9.01 3.25
C TYR A 107 8.93 9.27 3.61
N TYR A 108 9.17 10.22 4.51
CA TYR A 108 10.49 10.58 5.02
C TYR A 108 10.61 10.20 6.49
N SER A 109 11.58 9.33 6.81
CA SER A 109 11.81 8.89 8.18
C SER A 109 12.29 10.05 9.07
N SER A 110 11.94 10.01 10.35
CA SER A 110 12.38 11.04 11.28
C SER A 110 13.81 10.84 11.76
N ASP A 111 14.45 11.93 12.21
CA ASP A 111 15.73 11.89 12.94
C ASP A 111 15.56 11.57 14.43
N SER A 112 14.32 11.29 14.88
CA SER A 112 14.05 10.95 16.28
C SER A 112 14.66 9.60 16.65
N THR A 113 15.06 9.44 17.91
CA THR A 113 15.61 8.17 18.42
C THR A 113 14.58 7.36 19.21
N GLY A 114 13.56 8.00 19.80
CA GLY A 114 12.54 7.36 20.62
C GLY A 114 11.47 6.62 19.80
N VAL A 115 11.15 5.38 20.20
CA VAL A 115 10.15 4.53 19.52
C VAL A 115 8.80 5.23 19.38
N TRP A 116 8.28 5.83 20.45
CA TRP A 116 6.98 6.50 20.43
C TRP A 116 6.95 7.75 19.54
N SER A 117 8.01 8.56 19.55
CA SER A 117 8.13 9.73 18.66
C SER A 117 8.06 9.31 17.19
N ARG A 118 8.82 8.26 16.85
CA ARG A 118 8.90 7.71 15.50
C ARG A 118 7.61 7.06 15.04
N THR A 119 6.92 6.32 15.91
CA THR A 119 5.58 5.79 15.62
C THR A 119 4.58 6.92 15.40
N GLY A 120 4.61 7.97 16.23
CA GLY A 120 3.80 9.17 16.03
C GLY A 120 4.10 9.88 14.70
N HIS A 121 5.37 9.94 14.31
CA HIS A 121 5.80 10.48 13.02
C HIS A 121 5.27 9.64 11.84
N ALA A 122 5.33 8.31 11.93
CA ALA A 122 4.77 7.42 10.90
C ALA A 122 3.26 7.59 10.74
N LEU A 123 2.53 7.71 11.85
CA LEU A 123 1.10 8.03 11.87
C LEU A 123 0.82 9.37 11.21
N ARG A 124 1.57 10.41 11.59
CA ARG A 124 1.47 11.76 11.02
C ARG A 124 1.72 11.72 9.51
N GLY A 125 2.75 11.02 9.04
CA GLY A 125 3.08 10.87 7.61
C GLY A 125 2.10 10.01 6.80
N THR A 126 1.14 9.34 7.44
CA THR A 126 0.01 8.70 6.75
C THR A 126 -1.12 9.70 6.49
N ILE A 127 -1.36 10.63 7.42
CA ILE A 127 -2.43 11.63 7.33
C ILE A 127 -1.95 12.87 6.57
N LEU A 128 -0.72 13.29 6.83
CA LEU A 128 -0.07 14.47 6.28
C LEU A 128 1.03 14.07 5.31
N THR A 129 1.38 14.99 4.42
CA THR A 129 2.38 14.77 3.38
C THR A 129 3.12 16.06 3.12
N ARG A 130 4.40 15.95 2.76
CA ARG A 130 5.20 17.10 2.34
C ARG A 130 4.68 17.64 1.00
N THR A 131 4.77 18.95 0.79
CA THR A 131 4.53 19.58 -0.51
C THR A 131 5.82 19.72 -1.30
N ASP A 132 5.72 19.87 -2.61
CA ASP A 132 6.87 20.13 -3.49
C ASP A 132 7.59 21.44 -3.09
N SER A 133 6.88 22.39 -2.47
CA SER A 133 7.44 23.63 -1.92
C SER A 133 8.09 23.50 -0.53
N GLY A 134 8.09 22.30 0.06
CA GLY A 134 8.74 22.01 1.33
C GLY A 134 7.88 22.16 2.58
N GLY A 135 6.62 22.59 2.44
CA GLY A 135 5.63 22.62 3.53
C GLY A 135 5.01 21.25 3.80
N GLU A 136 3.97 21.23 4.63
CA GLU A 136 3.19 20.03 4.93
C GLU A 136 1.69 20.32 4.83
N THR A 137 0.94 19.38 4.29
CA THR A 137 -0.50 19.49 4.10
C THR A 137 -1.18 18.14 4.30
N LEU A 138 -2.52 18.11 4.31
CA LEU A 138 -3.29 16.88 4.30
C LEU A 138 -2.93 16.05 3.06
N SER A 139 -2.73 14.74 3.24
CA SER A 139 -2.40 13.80 2.17
C SER A 139 -3.64 13.47 1.33
N VAL A 140 -4.12 14.48 0.58
CA VAL A 140 -5.29 14.38 -0.29
C VAL A 140 -5.07 13.31 -1.34
N TRP A 141 -3.86 13.19 -1.90
CA TRP A 141 -3.55 12.13 -2.86
C TRP A 141 -3.77 10.73 -2.28
N ARG A 142 -3.36 10.50 -1.03
CA ARG A 142 -3.44 9.18 -0.38
C ARG A 142 -4.88 8.85 -0.02
N LEU A 143 -5.59 9.79 0.58
CA LEU A 143 -7.00 9.62 0.94
C LEU A 143 -7.87 9.46 -0.32
N GLY A 144 -7.76 10.39 -1.27
CA GLY A 144 -8.55 10.41 -2.50
C GLY A 144 -8.32 9.18 -3.36
N SER A 145 -7.06 8.76 -3.55
CA SER A 145 -6.77 7.54 -4.30
C SER A 145 -7.21 6.27 -3.57
N ALA A 146 -7.11 6.21 -2.24
CA ALA A 146 -7.54 5.04 -1.45
C ALA A 146 -9.04 4.77 -1.61
N TYR A 147 -9.86 5.80 -1.38
CA TYR A 147 -11.32 5.69 -1.46
C TYR A 147 -11.82 5.70 -2.90
N GLY A 148 -11.25 6.53 -3.77
CA GLY A 148 -11.61 6.59 -5.19
C GLY A 148 -11.37 5.26 -5.89
N ALA A 149 -10.19 4.64 -5.68
CA ALA A 149 -9.94 3.32 -6.25
C ALA A 149 -10.83 2.24 -5.62
N ALA A 150 -11.32 2.41 -4.38
CA ALA A 150 -12.18 1.43 -3.72
C ALA A 150 -13.56 1.46 -4.37
N PHE A 151 -14.09 2.66 -4.50
CA PHE A 151 -15.33 2.96 -5.18
C PHE A 151 -15.35 2.44 -6.62
N ILE A 152 -14.34 2.79 -7.42
CA ILE A 152 -14.25 2.33 -8.83
C ILE A 152 -14.08 0.81 -8.88
N SER A 153 -13.24 0.22 -8.02
CA SER A 153 -13.04 -1.23 -8.04
C SER A 153 -14.27 -2.05 -7.66
N HIS A 154 -15.17 -1.48 -6.87
CA HIS A 154 -16.40 -2.16 -6.52
C HIS A 154 -17.43 -2.21 -7.65
N GLN A 155 -17.25 -1.44 -8.73
CA GLN A 155 -18.21 -1.45 -9.85
C GLN A 155 -18.26 -2.78 -10.61
N TRP A 156 -17.24 -3.63 -10.48
CA TRP A 156 -17.24 -4.99 -11.04
C TRP A 156 -17.35 -6.09 -9.96
N TYR A 157 -17.61 -5.72 -8.70
CA TYR A 157 -17.89 -6.68 -7.65
C TYR A 157 -19.38 -7.06 -7.66
N PRO A 158 -19.75 -8.25 -7.16
CA PRO A 158 -21.15 -8.61 -6.97
C PRO A 158 -21.90 -7.58 -6.12
N ASP A 159 -23.16 -7.32 -6.44
CA ASP A 159 -23.98 -6.26 -5.82
C ASP A 159 -24.01 -6.32 -4.29
N ARG A 160 -23.98 -7.53 -3.70
CA ARG A 160 -23.95 -7.69 -2.23
C ARG A 160 -22.77 -6.97 -1.57
N LEU A 161 -21.65 -6.82 -2.29
CA LEU A 161 -20.43 -6.17 -1.82
C LEU A 161 -20.34 -4.70 -2.28
N ASN A 162 -21.19 -4.26 -3.21
CA ASN A 162 -21.21 -2.90 -3.73
C ASN A 162 -22.01 -1.95 -2.82
N THR A 163 -21.55 -1.82 -1.56
CA THR A 163 -22.16 -0.93 -0.56
C THR A 163 -21.19 0.16 -0.14
N VAL A 164 -21.72 1.30 0.32
CA VAL A 164 -20.92 2.41 0.88
C VAL A 164 -20.05 1.92 2.04
N ARG A 165 -20.61 1.09 2.93
CA ARG A 165 -19.87 0.51 4.07
C ARG A 165 -18.67 -0.31 3.61
N HIS A 166 -18.87 -1.20 2.64
CA HIS A 166 -17.76 -1.99 2.10
C HIS A 166 -16.71 -1.09 1.44
N GLY A 167 -17.13 -0.07 0.67
CA GLY A 167 -16.21 0.91 0.07
C GLY A 167 -15.35 1.63 1.11
N LEU A 168 -15.96 2.08 2.21
CA LEU A 168 -15.24 2.71 3.33
C LEU A 168 -14.25 1.75 3.96
N VAL A 169 -14.65 0.52 4.28
CA VAL A 169 -13.77 -0.50 4.86
C VAL A 169 -12.58 -0.78 3.92
N THR A 170 -12.82 -0.93 2.62
CA THR A 170 -11.76 -1.16 1.62
C THR A 170 -10.79 0.03 1.56
N GLY A 171 -11.30 1.27 1.52
CA GLY A 171 -10.48 2.47 1.53
C GLY A 171 -9.64 2.61 2.81
N SER A 172 -10.27 2.45 3.98
CA SER A 172 -9.58 2.51 5.27
C SER A 172 -8.55 1.40 5.45
N THR A 173 -8.84 0.18 4.96
CA THR A 173 -7.87 -0.92 4.97
C THR A 173 -6.61 -0.57 4.18
N ARG A 174 -6.76 0.12 3.05
CA ARG A 174 -5.60 0.58 2.27
C ARG A 174 -4.78 1.64 3.00
N LEU A 175 -5.43 2.58 3.70
CA LEU A 175 -4.72 3.53 4.57
C LEU A 175 -3.98 2.81 5.71
N GLY A 176 -4.56 1.74 6.26
CA GLY A 176 -3.89 0.88 7.23
C GLY A 176 -2.62 0.23 6.68
N PHE A 177 -2.64 -0.23 5.42
CA PHE A 177 -1.44 -0.71 4.74
C PHE A 177 -0.42 0.42 4.52
N ASP A 178 -0.84 1.62 4.15
CA ASP A 178 0.08 2.77 4.04
C ASP A 178 0.75 3.12 5.38
N LEU A 179 0.00 3.06 6.48
CA LEU A 179 0.55 3.22 7.82
C LEU A 179 1.58 2.13 8.12
N ALA A 180 1.25 0.86 7.86
CA ALA A 180 2.19 -0.23 8.06
C ALA A 180 3.48 -0.04 7.26
N LYS A 181 3.39 0.40 5.99
CA LYS A 181 4.54 0.78 5.16
C LYS A 181 5.37 1.87 5.81
N ASN A 182 4.74 2.95 6.26
CA ASN A 182 5.43 4.08 6.89
C ASN A 182 6.14 3.64 8.17
N VAL A 183 5.50 2.81 9.00
CA VAL A 183 6.13 2.25 10.21
C VAL A 183 7.32 1.36 9.84
N ILE A 184 7.16 0.46 8.86
CA ILE A 184 8.28 -0.38 8.40
C ILE A 184 9.42 0.50 7.89
N ALA A 185 9.13 1.52 7.07
CA ALA A 185 10.12 2.47 6.55
C ALA A 185 10.83 3.27 7.66
N GLU A 186 10.08 3.69 8.68
CA GLU A 186 10.61 4.40 9.83
C GLU A 186 11.67 3.55 10.55
N PHE A 187 11.37 2.27 10.82
CA PHE A 187 12.22 1.38 11.63
C PHE A 187 13.21 0.51 10.82
N TRP A 188 13.10 0.47 9.49
CA TRP A 188 13.94 -0.34 8.62
C TRP A 188 15.46 -0.11 8.80
N PRO A 189 15.96 1.13 8.96
CA PRO A 189 17.39 1.36 9.18
C PRO A 189 17.95 0.63 10.39
N ASP A 190 17.16 0.50 11.47
CA ASP A 190 17.58 -0.18 12.69
C ASP A 190 17.54 -1.70 12.55
N ILE A 191 16.50 -2.21 11.87
CA ILE A 191 16.39 -3.63 11.53
C ILE A 191 17.60 -4.05 10.68
N LYS A 192 17.91 -3.27 9.63
CA LYS A 192 19.07 -3.50 8.77
C LYS A 192 20.38 -3.48 9.56
N ARG A 193 20.58 -2.51 10.45
CA ARG A 193 21.77 -2.40 11.30
C ARG A 193 21.92 -3.61 12.24
N LYS A 194 20.82 -4.10 12.81
CA LYS A 194 20.83 -5.27 13.71
C LYS A 194 21.12 -6.56 12.97
N ILE A 195 20.64 -6.71 11.73
CA ILE A 195 20.92 -7.86 10.87
C ILE A 195 22.37 -7.82 10.38
N SER A 196 22.88 -6.66 9.95
CA SER A 196 24.26 -6.54 9.45
C SER A 196 25.31 -6.75 10.53
N ARG A 197 25.03 -6.33 11.78
CA ARG A 197 25.89 -6.61 12.95
C ARG A 197 25.86 -8.08 13.41
N ARG A 198 24.92 -8.88 12.93
CA ARG A 198 24.79 -10.31 13.25
C ARG A 198 25.41 -11.23 12.20
N LYS A 199 25.98 -10.69 11.12
CA LYS A 199 26.81 -11.49 10.22
C LYS A 199 28.18 -11.71 10.89
N PRO A 200 28.61 -12.96 11.14
CA PRO A 200 30.00 -13.24 11.51
C PRO A 200 30.95 -12.86 10.37
#